data_AF-A0A9D4KCT9-F1
#
_entry.id   AF-A0A9D4KCT9-F1
#
_cell.length_a   1.000
_cell.length_b   1.000
_cell.length_c   1.000
_cell.angle_alpha   90.00
_cell.angle_beta   90.00
_cell.angle_gamma   90.00
#
_symmetry.space_group_name_H-M   'P 1'
#
loop_
_entity.id
_entity.type
_entity.pdbx_description
1 polymer ?
#
loop_
_entity_poly.entity_id
_entity_poly.type
_entity_poly.pdbx_seq_one_letter_code
_entity_poly.pdbx_strand_id
1 'polypeptide(L)'
;MISVDSGPLKECTYEFQVWQPDANELMRMRNLEVQFSNFTNYVQKELLSFQLTRSLDAGSYRNWSATHERTLTDLKTDQLEKYIQVQELKAKLEQIEMKIEHLREKIQAKASKHSHKKKHVRMVPSLAQADTQRHQGIEHLKSMISDLKAEWILLKRDLIHLRDENDDIKKIQSEIINSTKGIRTWSDQVKGMFSAANIKDSLLDSALATVNKVIDQIQHDLLVIKANQQKIKDDIEKHATGLVALQASTADMRQGFMEIQLANKVDTLQQIVSSIAQPQKGAMQLQQAPSATQKNPDDNVIKFPEVKSLRENEIPKDCSDIVGQGHTMNGVYKVKVAPILAATEVYCSIEDGVGFTVIQRRVDGLQDFGRGWLEYKYGFGNVYGEFWMGNEIIRALTKDNDYGLRIDLWDWEGNVTNAEYDVFSVSNEEGRYALHVSGYHGNAGDSLSYHDGMKFSTKDLDNDIHHRNCAAENNGGWWFSDCYYSHLNGRYHVGWYAQAKYTFADGIVWYTLKESERYSLRKVEMKLKKHKH
;
A
#
# COMPACT_ATOMS: atom_id res chain seq x y z
N MET A 1 36.12 -16.81 67.25
CA MET A 1 35.86 -16.84 65.80
C MET A 1 34.54 -17.56 65.58
N ILE A 2 33.47 -16.81 65.31
CA ILE A 2 32.39 -17.10 64.36
C ILE A 2 31.80 -15.71 64.11
N SER A 3 31.99 -15.23 62.88
CA SER A 3 31.46 -13.97 62.35
C SER A 3 29.98 -14.15 62.07
N VAL A 4 29.13 -13.25 62.57
CA VAL A 4 27.74 -13.14 62.11
C VAL A 4 27.61 -11.80 61.40
N ASP A 5 27.51 -11.90 60.08
CA ASP A 5 27.39 -10.83 59.11
C ASP A 5 26.24 -9.87 59.46
N SER A 6 26.57 -8.60 59.64
CA SER A 6 25.60 -7.50 59.64
C SER A 6 25.36 -7.05 58.19
N GLY A 7 24.54 -7.82 57.47
CA GLY A 7 23.97 -7.37 56.20
C GLY A 7 22.80 -6.39 56.43
N PRO A 8 22.63 -5.34 55.62
CA PRO A 8 21.52 -4.41 55.76
C PRO A 8 20.20 -5.12 55.43
N LEU A 9 19.18 -4.87 56.26
CA LEU A 9 17.78 -5.23 55.98
C LEU A 9 17.42 -4.69 54.59
N LYS A 10 17.16 -5.59 53.63
CA LYS A 10 16.60 -5.22 52.33
C LYS A 10 15.22 -4.61 52.57
N GLU A 11 15.09 -3.30 52.39
CA GLU A 11 13.79 -2.67 52.18
C GLU A 11 13.12 -3.35 50.98
N CYS A 12 11.98 -3.99 51.22
CA CYS A 12 11.11 -4.46 50.15
C CYS A 12 10.34 -3.24 49.63
N THR A 13 10.88 -2.58 48.62
CA THR A 13 10.12 -1.61 47.83
C THR A 13 9.24 -2.36 46.84
N TYR A 14 7.94 -2.40 47.11
CA TYR A 14 6.96 -2.82 46.12
C TYR A 14 6.69 -1.63 45.19
N GLU A 15 7.16 -1.70 43.95
CA GLU A 15 6.63 -0.86 42.88
C GLU A 15 5.23 -1.36 42.54
N PHE A 16 4.21 -0.62 42.99
CA PHE A 16 2.89 -0.75 42.40
C PHE A 16 3.00 -0.30 40.95
N GLN A 17 2.95 -1.23 40.01
CA GLN A 17 2.66 -0.90 38.62
C GLN A 17 1.21 -0.42 38.55
N VAL A 18 1.02 0.86 38.81
CA VAL A 18 -0.22 1.56 38.51
C VAL A 18 -0.36 1.51 36.99
N TRP A 19 -1.36 0.77 36.52
CA TRP A 19 -1.68 0.71 35.10
C TRP A 19 -1.85 2.14 34.57
N GLN A 20 -0.99 2.52 33.63
CA GLN A 20 -1.09 3.77 32.89
C GLN A 20 -1.66 3.43 31.52
N PRO A 21 -2.95 3.73 31.26
CA PRO A 21 -3.55 3.48 29.96
C PRO A 21 -2.78 4.21 28.87
N ASP A 22 -2.57 3.54 27.75
CA ASP A 22 -2.05 4.20 26.56
C ASP A 22 -3.09 5.18 25.97
N ALA A 23 -2.68 5.98 24.98
CA ALA A 23 -3.54 7.00 24.37
C ALA A 23 -4.84 6.40 23.77
N ASN A 24 -4.79 5.14 23.32
CA ASN A 24 -5.91 4.45 22.71
C ASN A 24 -6.91 3.94 23.78
N GLU A 25 -6.40 3.52 24.93
CA GLU A 25 -7.19 3.08 26.08
C GLU A 25 -7.83 4.26 26.82
N LEU A 26 -7.11 5.39 26.96
CA LEU A 26 -7.68 6.66 27.43
C LEU A 26 -8.83 7.13 26.53
N MET A 27 -8.70 6.97 25.21
CA MET A 27 -9.75 7.30 24.24
C MET A 27 -10.99 6.42 24.41
N ARG A 28 -10.82 5.11 24.60
CA ARG A 28 -11.94 4.19 24.86
C ARG A 28 -12.65 4.55 26.17
N MET A 29 -11.89 4.84 27.22
CA MET A 29 -12.45 5.24 28.52
C MET A 29 -13.23 6.56 28.44
N ARG A 30 -12.71 7.60 27.78
CA ARG A 30 -13.46 8.86 27.59
C ARG A 30 -14.65 8.70 26.67
N ASN A 31 -14.56 7.90 25.61
CA ASN A 31 -15.70 7.64 24.75
C ASN A 31 -16.83 6.96 25.54
N LEU A 32 -16.49 6.02 26.42
CA LEU A 32 -17.44 5.43 27.36
C LEU A 32 -18.02 6.47 28.34
N GLU A 33 -17.20 7.40 28.85
CA GLU A 33 -17.66 8.49 29.73
C GLU A 33 -18.63 9.45 29.03
N VAL A 34 -18.36 9.80 27.77
CA VAL A 34 -19.27 10.58 26.91
C VAL A 34 -20.55 9.81 26.63
N GLN A 35 -20.48 8.52 26.32
CA GLN A 35 -21.66 7.67 26.14
C GLN A 35 -22.50 7.59 27.41
N PHE A 36 -21.86 7.47 28.58
CA PHE A 36 -22.55 7.42 29.88
C PHE A 36 -23.20 8.76 30.25
N SER A 37 -22.53 9.88 29.97
CA SER A 37 -23.08 11.22 30.13
C SER A 37 -24.24 11.47 29.16
N ASN A 38 -24.10 11.08 27.89
CA ASN A 38 -25.17 11.14 26.89
C ASN A 38 -26.37 10.28 27.29
N PHE A 39 -26.13 9.09 27.84
CA PHE A 39 -27.19 8.23 28.36
C PHE A 39 -27.91 8.89 29.55
N THR A 40 -27.17 9.47 30.48
CA THR A 40 -27.74 10.19 31.64
C THR A 40 -28.61 11.37 31.19
N ASN A 41 -28.13 12.17 30.24
CA ASN A 41 -28.88 13.29 29.66
C ASN A 41 -30.08 12.80 28.82
N TYR A 42 -29.96 11.68 28.11
CA TYR A 42 -31.05 11.05 27.38
C TYR A 42 -32.16 10.59 28.33
N VAL A 43 -31.81 9.93 29.44
CA VAL A 43 -32.78 9.55 30.48
C VAL A 43 -33.48 10.78 31.05
N GLN A 44 -32.75 11.88 31.26
CA GLN A 44 -33.33 13.12 31.76
C GLN A 44 -34.25 13.80 30.72
N LYS A 45 -33.91 13.72 29.42
CA LYS A 45 -34.76 14.13 28.31
C LYS A 45 -36.05 13.31 28.24
N GLU A 46 -35.94 11.98 28.32
CA GLU A 46 -37.11 11.08 28.32
C GLU A 46 -38.03 11.38 29.51
N LEU A 47 -37.46 11.64 30.69
CA LEU A 47 -38.22 12.03 31.88
C LEU A 47 -39.00 13.35 31.68
N LEU A 48 -38.39 14.35 31.05
CA LEU A 48 -39.06 15.61 30.69
C LEU A 48 -40.12 15.42 29.61
N SER A 49 -39.85 14.59 28.60
CA SER A 49 -40.84 14.25 27.56
C SER A 49 -42.06 13.52 28.13
N PHE A 50 -41.83 12.68 29.14
CA PHE A 50 -42.89 12.01 29.88
C PHE A 50 -43.72 13.00 30.72
N GLN A 51 -43.07 13.97 31.37
CA GLN A 51 -43.75 15.07 32.06
C GLN A 51 -44.59 15.93 31.09
N LEU A 52 -44.07 16.20 29.89
CA LEU A 52 -44.78 16.91 28.82
C LEU A 52 -46.02 16.14 28.37
N THR A 53 -45.89 14.84 28.11
CA THR A 53 -46.98 13.95 27.70
C THR A 53 -48.08 13.89 28.77
N ARG A 54 -47.69 13.79 30.05
CA ARG A 54 -48.63 13.84 31.17
C ARG A 54 -49.35 15.19 31.27
N SER A 55 -48.71 16.30 30.89
CA SER A 55 -49.35 17.63 30.82
C SER A 55 -50.33 17.77 29.63
N LEU A 56 -50.14 16.98 28.56
CA LEU A 56 -51.07 16.89 27.44
C LEU A 56 -52.33 16.11 27.84
N ASP A 57 -52.17 15.02 28.59
CA ASP A 57 -53.29 14.23 29.13
C ASP A 57 -54.12 14.97 30.18
N ALA A 58 -53.51 15.92 30.93
CA ALA A 58 -54.22 16.81 31.85
C ALA A 58 -55.04 17.92 31.13
N GLY A 59 -55.05 17.93 29.79
CA GLY A 59 -55.63 18.95 28.92
C GLY A 59 -57.16 19.09 28.88
N SER A 60 -57.87 18.84 29.98
CA SER A 60 -59.30 19.20 30.11
C SER A 60 -59.55 20.63 30.61
N TYR A 61 -58.52 21.39 30.99
CA TYR A 61 -58.68 22.77 31.47
C TYR A 61 -57.81 23.75 30.68
N ARG A 62 -58.45 24.59 29.86
CA ARG A 62 -57.81 25.74 29.18
C ARG A 62 -57.43 26.77 30.24
N ASN A 63 -56.16 26.80 30.64
CA ASN A 63 -55.64 27.84 31.53
C ASN A 63 -54.28 28.32 31.02
N TRP A 64 -54.06 29.65 31.01
CA TRP A 64 -52.85 30.33 30.51
C TRP A 64 -51.55 29.82 31.16
N SER A 65 -51.64 29.33 32.41
CA SER A 65 -50.57 28.66 33.16
C SER A 65 -50.08 27.39 32.48
N ALA A 66 -50.98 26.55 31.95
CA ALA A 66 -50.63 25.27 31.33
C ALA A 66 -49.88 25.48 30.00
N THR A 67 -50.22 26.54 29.25
CA THR A 67 -49.48 26.90 28.03
C THR A 67 -48.07 27.38 28.36
N HIS A 68 -47.88 28.16 29.43
CA HIS A 68 -46.54 28.61 29.86
C HIS A 68 -45.68 27.45 30.38
N GLU A 69 -46.25 26.55 31.18
CA GLU A 69 -45.56 25.36 31.67
C GLU A 69 -45.13 24.43 30.52
N ARG A 70 -45.95 24.28 29.48
CA ARG A 70 -45.60 23.53 28.26
C ARG A 70 -44.43 24.19 27.53
N THR A 71 -44.52 25.47 27.23
CA THR A 71 -43.45 26.22 26.55
C THR A 71 -42.13 26.13 27.34
N LEU A 72 -42.20 26.23 28.68
CA LEU A 72 -41.03 26.09 29.54
C LEU A 72 -40.44 24.67 29.53
N THR A 73 -41.29 23.64 29.46
CA THR A 73 -40.87 22.23 29.40
C THR A 73 -40.25 21.88 28.05
N ASP A 74 -40.83 22.38 26.94
CA ASP A 74 -40.26 22.26 25.59
C ASP A 74 -38.89 22.92 25.52
N LEU A 75 -38.77 24.15 26.05
CA LEU A 75 -37.49 24.88 26.10
C LEU A 75 -36.43 24.17 26.93
N LYS A 76 -36.80 23.55 28.06
CA LYS A 76 -35.89 22.72 28.88
C LYS A 76 -35.45 21.45 28.16
N THR A 77 -36.34 20.85 27.36
CA THR A 77 -36.04 19.66 26.56
C THR A 77 -35.08 20.00 25.43
N ASP A 78 -35.35 21.07 24.68
CA ASP A 78 -34.46 21.61 23.65
C ASP A 78 -33.08 21.96 24.23
N GLN A 79 -33.04 22.55 25.42
CA GLN A 79 -31.80 22.89 26.10
C GLN A 79 -30.95 21.66 26.41
N LEU A 80 -31.57 20.57 26.88
CA LEU A 80 -30.86 19.31 27.13
C LEU A 80 -30.36 18.68 25.83
N GLU A 81 -31.13 18.73 24.75
CA GLU A 81 -30.67 18.27 23.43
C GLU A 81 -29.44 19.05 22.97
N LYS A 82 -29.41 20.37 23.17
CA LYS A 82 -28.25 21.20 22.83
C LYS A 82 -27.06 20.91 23.74
N TYR A 83 -27.30 20.64 25.02
CA TYR A 83 -26.23 20.21 25.93
C TYR A 83 -25.58 18.89 25.49
N ILE A 84 -26.39 17.90 25.06
CA ILE A 84 -25.89 16.63 24.49
C ILE A 84 -25.05 16.89 23.24
N GLN A 85 -25.56 17.71 22.31
CA GLN A 85 -24.82 18.08 21.09
C GLN A 85 -23.48 18.75 21.43
N VAL A 86 -23.43 19.60 22.45
CA VAL A 86 -22.19 20.22 22.93
C VAL A 86 -21.18 19.18 23.45
N GLN A 87 -21.62 18.13 24.15
CA GLN A 87 -20.72 17.06 24.62
C GLN A 87 -20.19 16.22 23.46
N GLU A 88 -21.01 15.91 22.46
CA GLU A 88 -20.58 15.22 21.24
C GLU A 88 -19.53 16.03 20.47
N LEU A 89 -19.69 17.35 20.40
CA LEU A 89 -18.70 18.24 19.77
C LEU A 89 -17.37 18.25 20.51
N LYS A 90 -17.39 18.23 21.85
CA LYS A 90 -16.16 18.09 22.66
C LYS A 90 -15.44 16.77 22.38
N ALA A 91 -16.16 15.66 22.32
CA ALA A 91 -15.57 14.37 21.99
C ALA A 91 -14.91 14.37 20.60
N LYS A 92 -15.57 14.97 19.60
CA LYS A 92 -14.99 15.14 18.26
C LYS A 92 -13.75 16.05 18.25
N LEU A 93 -13.73 17.09 19.08
CA LEU A 93 -12.58 17.99 19.24
C LEU A 93 -11.36 17.23 19.79
N GLU A 94 -11.54 16.44 20.83
CA GLU A 94 -10.47 15.61 21.43
C GLU A 94 -9.94 14.56 20.43
N GLN A 95 -10.82 13.97 19.62
CA GLN A 95 -10.40 13.09 18.52
C GLN A 95 -9.51 13.80 17.51
N ILE A 96 -9.79 15.07 17.18
CA ILE A 96 -8.93 15.86 16.30
C ILE A 96 -7.58 16.11 16.96
N GLU A 97 -7.54 16.48 18.25
CA GLU A 97 -6.29 16.75 18.96
C GLU A 97 -5.36 15.54 18.97
N MET A 98 -5.89 14.34 19.24
CA MET A 98 -5.10 13.11 19.19
C MET A 98 -4.64 12.76 17.78
N LYS A 99 -5.50 12.94 16.77
CA LYS A 99 -5.10 12.74 15.36
C LYS A 99 -3.98 13.70 14.97
N ILE A 100 -4.03 14.95 15.43
CA ILE A 100 -2.97 15.95 15.23
C ILE A 100 -1.67 15.53 15.91
N GLU A 101 -1.72 15.03 17.14
CA GLU A 101 -0.52 14.61 17.86
C GLU A 101 0.10 13.36 17.23
N HIS A 102 -0.71 12.37 16.86
CA HIS A 102 -0.26 11.19 16.11
C HIS A 102 0.36 11.56 14.76
N LEU A 103 -0.23 12.53 14.05
CA LEU A 103 0.34 13.06 12.82
C LEU A 103 1.71 13.72 13.07
N ARG A 104 1.87 14.48 14.15
CA ARG A 104 3.15 15.08 14.53
C ARG A 104 4.20 14.03 14.81
N GLU A 105 3.89 13.01 15.60
CA GLU A 105 4.82 11.92 15.90
C GLU A 105 5.25 11.18 14.63
N LYS A 106 4.29 10.85 13.75
CA LYS A 106 4.58 10.24 12.44
C LYS A 106 5.49 11.12 11.57
N ILE A 107 5.23 12.43 11.53
CA ILE A 107 6.04 13.38 10.75
C ILE A 107 7.46 13.47 11.33
N GLN A 108 7.59 13.58 12.65
CA GLN A 108 8.88 13.68 13.33
C GLN A 108 9.72 12.39 13.18
N ALA A 109 9.09 11.22 13.29
CA ALA A 109 9.73 9.93 13.06
C ALA A 109 10.19 9.74 11.60
N LYS A 110 9.43 10.29 10.64
CA LYS A 110 9.83 10.30 9.22
C LYS A 110 10.96 11.30 8.95
N ALA A 111 10.94 12.47 9.58
CA ALA A 111 11.99 13.49 9.44
C ALA A 111 13.36 13.01 9.95
N SER A 112 13.38 12.31 11.09
CA SER A 112 14.61 11.75 11.69
C SER A 112 15.23 10.65 10.83
N LYS A 113 14.41 9.72 10.30
CA LYS A 113 14.84 8.71 9.32
C LYS A 113 15.40 9.34 8.04
N HIS A 114 14.83 10.45 7.58
CA HIS A 114 15.27 11.08 6.34
C HIS A 114 16.61 11.83 6.49
N SER A 115 16.85 12.45 7.66
CA SER A 115 18.10 13.16 7.99
C SER A 115 19.33 12.23 8.00
N HIS A 116 19.19 11.03 8.60
CA HIS A 116 20.27 10.04 8.62
C HIS A 116 20.62 9.53 7.21
N LYS A 117 19.63 9.37 6.34
CA LYS A 117 19.83 8.83 4.99
C LYS A 117 20.37 9.84 3.99
N LYS A 118 20.08 11.14 4.17
CA LYS A 118 20.68 12.23 3.38
C LYS A 118 22.21 12.27 3.47
N LYS A 119 22.79 11.75 4.56
CA LYS A 119 24.25 11.60 4.74
C LYS A 119 24.84 10.48 3.88
N HIS A 120 24.10 9.40 3.61
CA HIS A 120 24.56 8.29 2.76
C HIS A 120 24.59 8.64 1.27
N VAL A 121 23.65 9.47 0.80
CA VAL A 121 23.60 9.91 -0.62
C VAL A 121 24.78 10.82 -1.00
N ARG A 122 25.43 11.47 -0.02
CA ARG A 122 26.54 12.40 -0.26
C ARG A 122 27.89 11.71 -0.51
N MET A 123 27.99 10.40 -0.29
CA MET A 123 29.18 9.60 -0.57
C MET A 123 29.09 8.99 -1.97
N VAL A 124 29.40 9.77 -3.01
CA VAL A 124 29.77 9.22 -4.33
C VAL A 124 31.25 9.56 -4.53
N PRO A 125 32.18 8.60 -4.37
CA PRO A 125 33.58 8.82 -4.70
C PRO A 125 33.75 9.00 -6.21
N SER A 126 34.65 9.88 -6.65
CA SER A 126 34.99 10.00 -8.07
C SER A 126 35.63 8.70 -8.56
N LEU A 127 34.91 7.94 -9.37
CA LEU A 127 35.36 6.67 -9.95
C LEU A 127 36.30 6.93 -11.13
N ALA A 128 37.56 7.22 -10.80
CA ALA A 128 38.67 7.27 -11.73
C ALA A 128 39.76 6.30 -11.27
N GLN A 129 39.55 4.97 -11.38
CA GLN A 129 40.60 3.94 -11.45
C GLN A 129 40.04 2.51 -11.67
N ALA A 130 40.71 1.77 -12.57
CA ALA A 130 40.69 0.32 -12.88
C ALA A 130 39.36 -0.42 -13.23
N ASP A 131 39.36 -1.10 -14.39
CA ASP A 131 38.18 -1.75 -15.03
C ASP A 131 37.45 -2.82 -14.19
N THR A 132 38.11 -3.46 -13.22
CA THR A 132 37.48 -4.42 -12.30
C THR A 132 36.70 -3.73 -11.17
N GLN A 133 37.11 -2.53 -10.76
CA GLN A 133 36.36 -1.68 -9.82
C GLN A 133 35.19 -0.94 -10.52
N ARG A 134 35.26 -0.71 -11.85
CA ARG A 134 34.16 -0.11 -12.63
C ARG A 134 32.90 -0.97 -12.66
N HIS A 135 33.00 -2.28 -12.91
CA HIS A 135 31.82 -3.15 -12.95
C HIS A 135 31.14 -3.27 -11.57
N GLN A 136 31.93 -3.43 -10.51
CA GLN A 136 31.41 -3.42 -9.13
C GLN A 136 30.81 -2.06 -8.75
N GLY A 137 31.41 -0.95 -9.20
CA GLY A 137 30.88 0.40 -9.02
C GLY A 137 29.55 0.63 -9.76
N ILE A 138 29.40 0.08 -10.98
CA ILE A 138 28.17 0.15 -11.78
C ILE A 138 27.05 -0.66 -11.12
N GLU A 139 27.32 -1.88 -10.62
CA GLU A 139 26.32 -2.68 -9.90
C GLU A 139 25.95 -2.06 -8.54
N HIS A 140 26.92 -1.47 -7.84
CA HIS A 140 26.65 -0.73 -6.59
C HIS A 140 25.76 0.50 -6.84
N LEU A 141 26.04 1.26 -7.90
CA LEU A 141 25.20 2.40 -8.31
C LEU A 141 23.78 1.96 -8.74
N LYS A 142 23.64 0.82 -9.42
CA LYS A 142 22.31 0.25 -9.74
C LYS A 142 21.52 -0.09 -8.48
N SER A 143 22.17 -0.71 -7.49
CA SER A 143 21.56 -1.01 -6.19
C SER A 143 21.10 0.26 -5.50
N MET A 144 21.99 1.28 -5.39
CA MET A 144 21.66 2.56 -4.77
C MET A 144 20.49 3.28 -5.47
N ILE A 145 20.44 3.26 -6.80
CA ILE A 145 19.33 3.83 -7.58
C ILE A 145 18.02 3.06 -7.35
N SER A 146 18.08 1.74 -7.18
CA SER A 146 16.93 0.89 -6.86
C SER A 146 16.40 1.17 -5.45
N ASP A 147 17.30 1.23 -4.47
CA ASP A 147 16.98 1.52 -3.07
C ASP A 147 16.37 2.91 -2.92
N LEU A 148 16.97 3.93 -3.57
CA LEU A 148 16.43 5.29 -3.59
C LEU A 148 15.04 5.38 -4.24
N LYS A 149 14.78 4.56 -5.28
CA LYS A 149 13.46 4.46 -5.89
C LYS A 149 12.42 3.83 -4.97
N ALA A 150 12.77 2.73 -4.30
CA ALA A 150 11.89 2.11 -3.32
C ALA A 150 11.56 3.07 -2.16
N GLU A 151 12.57 3.80 -1.67
CA GLU A 151 12.39 4.82 -0.64
C GLU A 151 11.52 5.98 -1.12
N TRP A 152 11.70 6.45 -2.35
CA TRP A 152 10.87 7.49 -2.95
C TRP A 152 9.40 7.07 -3.04
N ILE A 153 9.12 5.82 -3.40
CA ILE A 153 7.76 5.26 -3.46
C ILE A 153 7.13 5.23 -2.06
N LEU A 154 7.87 4.72 -1.06
CA LEU A 154 7.39 4.65 0.32
C LEU A 154 7.12 6.04 0.90
N LEU A 155 8.01 7.00 0.67
CA LEU A 155 7.83 8.39 1.10
C LEU A 155 6.65 9.07 0.39
N LYS A 156 6.44 8.80 -0.91
CA LYS A 156 5.30 9.31 -1.67
C LYS A 156 3.97 8.78 -1.12
N ARG A 157 3.88 7.46 -0.87
CA ARG A 157 2.73 6.81 -0.21
C ARG A 157 2.45 7.46 1.15
N ASP A 158 3.51 7.59 1.94
CA ASP A 158 3.45 8.16 3.28
C ASP A 158 2.97 9.63 3.28
N LEU A 159 3.31 10.42 2.26
CA LEU A 159 2.82 11.80 2.10
C LEU A 159 1.35 11.86 1.66
N ILE A 160 0.91 10.96 0.78
CA ILE A 160 -0.49 10.86 0.36
C ILE A 160 -1.37 10.52 1.57
N HIS A 161 -0.97 9.52 2.35
CA HIS A 161 -1.70 9.14 3.56
C HIS A 161 -1.81 10.29 4.59
N LEU A 162 -0.71 11.03 4.81
CA LEU A 162 -0.72 12.19 5.71
C LEU A 162 -1.61 13.33 5.18
N ARG A 163 -1.72 13.47 3.85
CA ARG A 163 -2.61 14.44 3.21
C ARG A 163 -4.07 14.06 3.41
N ASP A 164 -4.41 12.79 3.22
CA ASP A 164 -5.77 12.28 3.38
C ASP A 164 -6.23 12.39 4.86
N GLU A 165 -5.37 11.98 5.82
CA GLU A 165 -5.63 12.16 7.26
C GLU A 165 -5.85 13.65 7.63
N ASN A 166 -5.14 14.57 6.98
CA ASN A 166 -5.30 16.01 7.19
C ASN A 166 -6.59 16.58 6.57
N ASP A 167 -7.04 16.04 5.43
CA ASP A 167 -8.30 16.43 4.81
C ASP A 167 -9.52 15.92 5.60
N ASP A 168 -9.42 14.74 6.20
CA ASP A 168 -10.40 14.24 7.17
C ASP A 168 -10.54 15.18 8.39
N ILE A 169 -9.42 15.67 8.93
CA ILE A 169 -9.43 16.65 10.02
C ILE A 169 -10.17 17.93 9.60
N LYS A 170 -9.96 18.43 8.37
CA LYS A 170 -10.69 19.62 7.86
C LYS A 170 -12.19 19.38 7.77
N LYS A 171 -12.59 18.17 7.35
CA LYS A 171 -14.00 17.81 7.27
C LYS A 171 -14.65 17.85 8.65
N ILE A 172 -14.03 17.21 9.64
CA ILE A 172 -14.53 17.20 11.03
C ILE A 172 -14.55 18.63 11.60
N GLN A 173 -13.54 19.45 11.35
CA GLN A 173 -13.55 20.87 11.77
C GLN A 173 -14.73 21.64 11.18
N SER A 174 -15.04 21.43 9.91
CA SER A 174 -16.16 22.12 9.24
C SER A 174 -17.50 21.74 9.85
N GLU A 175 -17.68 20.45 10.21
CA GLU A 175 -18.86 19.96 10.93
C GLU A 175 -19.00 20.62 12.32
N ILE A 176 -17.89 20.72 13.08
CA ILE A 176 -17.90 21.36 14.40
C ILE A 176 -18.24 22.84 14.26
N ILE A 177 -17.64 23.57 13.31
CA ILE A 177 -17.91 25.00 13.10
C ILE A 177 -19.40 25.24 12.79
N ASN A 178 -19.99 24.45 11.90
CA ASN A 178 -21.39 24.58 11.53
C ASN A 178 -22.32 24.28 12.73
N SER A 179 -22.02 23.23 13.49
CA SER A 179 -22.79 22.84 14.66
C SER A 179 -22.72 23.89 15.77
N THR A 180 -21.52 24.38 16.09
CA THR A 180 -21.29 25.44 17.08
C THR A 180 -22.01 26.74 16.69
N LYS A 181 -22.01 27.10 15.40
CA LYS A 181 -22.78 28.26 14.90
C LYS A 181 -24.28 28.07 15.13
N GLY A 182 -24.82 26.89 14.82
CA GLY A 182 -26.23 26.56 15.04
C GLY A 182 -26.64 26.65 16.51
N ILE A 183 -25.81 26.13 17.43
CA ILE A 183 -26.10 26.18 18.87
C ILE A 183 -26.04 27.62 19.39
N ARG A 184 -25.11 28.45 18.92
CA ARG A 184 -25.05 29.87 19.30
C ARG A 184 -26.29 30.64 18.83
N THR A 185 -26.72 30.43 17.58
CA THR A 185 -27.97 31.02 17.06
C THR A 185 -29.19 30.60 17.88
N TRP A 186 -29.28 29.32 18.26
CA TRP A 186 -30.35 28.83 19.13
C TRP A 186 -30.30 29.50 20.52
N SER A 187 -29.12 29.62 21.13
CA SER A 187 -28.94 30.29 22.42
C SER A 187 -29.43 31.75 22.37
N ASP A 188 -29.07 32.48 21.32
CA ASP A 188 -29.51 33.87 21.13
C ASP A 188 -31.04 33.98 20.94
N GLN A 189 -31.64 33.04 20.20
CA GLN A 189 -33.09 32.98 20.01
C GLN A 189 -33.83 32.72 21.33
N VAL A 190 -33.40 31.74 22.11
CA VAL A 190 -33.99 31.44 23.43
C VAL A 190 -33.90 32.66 24.35
N LYS A 191 -32.72 33.29 24.43
CA LYS A 191 -32.55 34.52 25.23
C LYS A 191 -33.48 35.64 24.79
N GLY A 192 -33.67 35.80 23.47
CA GLY A 192 -34.64 36.74 22.89
C GLY A 192 -36.09 36.43 23.28
N MET A 193 -36.50 35.16 23.23
CA MET A 193 -37.83 34.71 23.62
C MET A 193 -38.14 34.99 25.10
N PHE A 194 -37.20 34.71 26.01
CA PHE A 194 -37.38 34.99 27.45
C PHE A 194 -37.50 36.49 27.73
N SER A 195 -36.67 37.29 27.05
CA SER A 195 -36.72 38.75 27.16
C SER A 195 -38.06 39.32 26.66
N ALA A 196 -38.57 38.80 25.54
CA ALA A 196 -39.86 39.21 24.98
C ALA A 196 -41.06 38.76 25.83
N ALA A 197 -40.96 37.60 26.48
CA ALA A 197 -41.99 37.06 27.37
C ALA A 197 -41.92 37.61 28.82
N ASN A 198 -40.92 38.43 29.14
CA ASN A 198 -40.65 38.95 30.49
C ASN A 198 -40.51 37.84 31.55
N ILE A 199 -39.99 36.68 31.15
CA ILE A 199 -39.80 35.53 32.04
C ILE A 199 -38.38 35.61 32.62
N LYS A 200 -38.27 35.61 33.96
CA LYS A 200 -37.00 35.50 34.68
C LYS A 200 -36.87 34.11 35.31
N ASP A 201 -36.04 33.26 34.73
CA ASP A 201 -35.71 31.93 35.25
C ASP A 201 -34.20 31.85 35.47
N SER A 202 -33.77 31.94 36.73
CA SER A 202 -32.36 31.96 37.12
C SER A 202 -31.62 30.65 36.80
N LEU A 203 -32.33 29.52 36.76
CA LEU A 203 -31.79 28.22 36.40
C LEU A 203 -31.50 28.17 34.89
N LEU A 204 -32.41 28.71 34.07
CA LEU A 204 -32.19 28.77 32.63
C LEU A 204 -31.07 29.76 32.25
N ASP A 205 -31.02 30.93 32.89
CA ASP A 205 -29.95 31.91 32.66
C ASP A 205 -28.57 31.32 33.00
N SER A 206 -28.47 30.61 34.14
CA SER A 206 -27.25 29.91 34.55
C SER A 206 -26.82 28.83 33.54
N ALA A 207 -27.78 28.09 33.01
CA ALA A 207 -27.50 27.02 32.07
C ALA A 207 -27.14 27.54 30.66
N LEU A 208 -27.82 28.59 30.16
CA LEU A 208 -27.43 29.28 28.92
C LEU A 208 -26.03 29.90 29.03
N ALA A 209 -25.68 30.47 30.19
CA ALA A 209 -24.32 30.95 30.44
C ALA A 209 -23.29 29.80 30.39
N THR A 210 -23.65 28.63 30.93
CA THR A 210 -22.79 27.43 30.87
C THR A 210 -22.60 26.95 29.44
N VAL A 211 -23.66 26.87 28.63
CA VAL A 211 -23.59 26.49 27.21
C VAL A 211 -22.71 27.46 26.42
N ASN A 212 -22.89 28.78 26.61
CA ASN A 212 -22.09 29.79 25.91
C ASN A 212 -20.61 29.74 26.31
N LYS A 213 -20.30 29.57 27.60
CA LYS A 213 -18.92 29.37 28.06
C LYS A 213 -18.25 28.18 27.39
N VAL A 214 -18.99 27.09 27.19
CA VAL A 214 -18.48 25.91 26.50
C VAL A 214 -18.30 26.15 24.99
N ILE A 215 -19.21 26.88 24.36
CA ILE A 215 -19.08 27.30 22.95
C ILE A 215 -17.81 28.12 22.75
N ASP A 216 -17.56 29.09 23.64
CA ASP A 216 -16.38 29.95 23.58
C ASP A 216 -15.09 29.12 23.73
N GLN A 217 -15.09 28.13 24.63
CA GLN A 217 -13.98 27.19 24.78
C GLN A 217 -13.73 26.37 23.51
N ILE A 218 -14.78 25.78 22.91
CA ILE A 218 -14.68 25.02 21.65
C ILE A 218 -14.14 25.90 20.52
N GLN A 219 -14.55 27.17 20.47
CA GLN A 219 -14.05 28.12 19.46
C GLN A 219 -12.58 28.46 19.66
N HIS A 220 -12.15 28.66 20.89
CA HIS A 220 -10.74 28.87 21.23
C HIS A 220 -9.89 27.66 20.82
N ASP A 221 -10.31 26.45 21.17
CA ASP A 221 -9.56 25.23 20.88
C ASP A 221 -9.51 24.94 19.38
N LEU A 222 -10.58 25.25 18.63
CA LEU A 222 -10.57 25.22 17.17
C LEU A 222 -9.53 26.18 16.55
N LEU A 223 -9.26 27.34 17.16
CA LEU A 223 -8.21 28.25 16.68
C LEU A 223 -6.82 27.66 16.91
N VAL A 224 -6.58 27.05 18.07
CA VAL A 224 -5.33 26.36 18.40
C VAL A 224 -5.11 25.18 17.44
N ILE A 225 -6.14 24.38 17.22
CA ILE A 225 -6.14 23.25 16.28
C ILE A 225 -5.84 23.73 14.86
N LYS A 226 -6.47 24.82 14.39
CA LYS A 226 -6.17 25.39 13.06
C LYS A 226 -4.71 25.84 12.92
N ALA A 227 -4.15 26.47 13.95
CA ALA A 227 -2.75 26.86 13.95
C ALA A 227 -1.80 25.65 13.91
N ASN A 228 -2.12 24.59 14.66
CA ASN A 228 -1.37 23.34 14.67
C ASN A 228 -1.46 22.60 13.32
N GLN A 229 -2.64 22.60 12.72
CA GLN A 229 -2.87 22.01 11.41
C GLN A 229 -2.09 22.74 10.31
N GLN A 230 -1.99 24.08 10.38
CA GLN A 230 -1.18 24.85 9.44
C GLN A 230 0.29 24.46 9.52
N LYS A 231 0.85 24.30 10.73
CA LYS A 231 2.23 23.81 10.90
C LYS A 231 2.43 22.43 10.26
N ILE A 232 1.50 21.50 10.47
CA ILE A 232 1.54 20.16 9.84
C ILE A 232 1.52 20.27 8.32
N LYS A 233 0.69 21.17 7.77
CA LYS A 233 0.63 21.41 6.33
C LYS A 233 1.98 21.91 5.79
N ASP A 234 2.60 22.87 6.48
CA ASP A 234 3.90 23.42 6.10
C ASP A 234 5.01 22.34 6.15
N ASP A 235 4.97 21.44 7.15
CA ASP A 235 5.91 20.31 7.25
C ASP A 235 5.71 19.28 6.12
N ILE A 236 4.45 18.99 5.75
CA ILE A 236 4.11 18.12 4.61
C ILE A 236 4.63 18.74 3.31
N GLU A 237 4.42 20.04 3.09
CA GLU A 237 4.90 20.76 1.89
C GLU A 237 6.43 20.79 1.82
N LYS A 238 7.11 20.98 2.95
CA LYS A 238 8.56 20.90 3.06
C LYS A 238 9.09 19.51 2.68
N HIS A 239 8.43 18.45 3.17
CA HIS A 239 8.80 17.07 2.84
C HIS A 239 8.51 16.75 1.35
N ALA A 240 7.40 17.24 0.80
CA ALA A 240 7.08 17.10 -0.62
C ALA A 240 8.13 17.78 -1.52
N THR A 241 8.61 18.96 -1.14
CA THR A 241 9.68 19.67 -1.85
C THR A 241 11.01 18.88 -1.80
N GLY A 242 11.32 18.28 -0.64
CA GLY A 242 12.46 17.35 -0.52
C GLY A 242 12.35 16.14 -1.45
N LEU A 243 11.13 15.62 -1.65
CA LEU A 243 10.85 14.50 -2.54
C LEU A 243 11.10 14.82 -4.01
N VAL A 244 10.75 16.04 -4.46
CA VAL A 244 11.03 16.54 -5.81
C VAL A 244 12.54 16.68 -6.04
N ALA A 245 13.27 17.18 -5.04
CA ALA A 245 14.73 17.25 -5.10
C ALA A 245 15.40 15.86 -5.17
N LEU A 246 14.87 14.88 -4.42
CA LEU A 246 15.30 13.48 -4.52
C LEU A 246 15.00 12.89 -5.89
N GLN A 247 13.82 13.14 -6.45
CA GLN A 247 13.44 12.69 -7.79
C GLN A 247 14.39 13.26 -8.85
N ALA A 248 14.73 14.54 -8.77
CA ALA A 248 15.69 15.19 -9.65
C ALA A 248 17.09 14.56 -9.52
N SER A 249 17.58 14.38 -8.29
CA SER A 249 18.89 13.74 -8.04
C SER A 249 18.94 12.28 -8.53
N THR A 250 17.82 11.55 -8.45
CA THR A 250 17.71 10.18 -8.99
C THR A 250 17.65 10.16 -10.51
N ALA A 251 17.07 11.19 -11.14
CA ALA A 251 17.06 11.37 -12.59
C ALA A 251 18.47 11.73 -13.11
N ASP A 252 19.17 12.64 -12.44
CA ASP A 252 20.56 13.00 -12.75
C ASP A 252 21.49 11.79 -12.62
N MET A 253 21.37 11.00 -11.54
CA MET A 253 22.15 9.76 -11.38
C MET A 253 21.85 8.73 -12.49
N ARG A 254 20.59 8.61 -12.92
CA ARG A 254 20.21 7.75 -14.06
C ARG A 254 20.79 8.24 -15.38
N GLN A 255 20.80 9.56 -15.59
CA GLN A 255 21.38 10.15 -16.80
C GLN A 255 22.90 9.95 -16.84
N GLY A 256 23.60 10.26 -15.74
CA GLY A 256 25.03 9.99 -15.61
C GLY A 256 25.36 8.51 -15.80
N PHE A 257 24.50 7.60 -15.31
CA PHE A 257 24.64 6.17 -15.56
C PHE A 257 24.52 5.81 -17.06
N MET A 258 23.56 6.39 -17.78
CA MET A 258 23.43 6.18 -19.23
C MET A 258 24.63 6.72 -20.00
N GLU A 259 25.17 7.87 -19.60
CA GLU A 259 26.38 8.46 -20.20
C GLU A 259 27.61 7.57 -19.98
N ILE A 260 27.78 6.99 -18.78
CA ILE A 260 28.85 6.03 -18.48
C ILE A 260 28.70 4.75 -19.32
N GLN A 261 27.48 4.23 -19.49
CA GLN A 261 27.25 3.05 -20.32
C GLN A 261 27.54 3.31 -21.80
N LEU A 262 27.22 4.51 -22.29
CA LEU A 262 27.52 4.92 -23.66
C LEU A 262 29.03 5.08 -23.87
N ALA A 263 29.73 5.75 -22.94
CA ALA A 263 31.18 5.90 -22.96
C ALA A 263 31.89 4.54 -22.98
N ASN A 264 31.45 3.57 -22.16
CA ASN A 264 31.99 2.21 -22.17
C ASN A 264 31.82 1.51 -23.53
N LYS A 265 30.66 1.67 -24.18
CA LYS A 265 30.44 1.12 -25.53
C LYS A 265 31.34 1.77 -26.57
N VAL A 266 31.56 3.09 -26.47
CA VAL A 266 32.46 3.84 -27.36
C VAL A 266 33.91 3.40 -27.18
N ASP A 267 34.41 3.29 -25.94
CA ASP A 267 35.77 2.81 -25.66
C ASP A 267 35.99 1.39 -26.21
N THR A 268 35.01 0.50 -26.05
CA THR A 268 35.05 -0.86 -26.59
C THR A 268 35.15 -0.86 -28.11
N LEU A 269 34.36 -0.01 -28.78
CA LEU A 269 34.41 0.15 -30.24
C LEU A 269 35.75 0.75 -30.69
N GLN A 270 36.31 1.68 -29.94
CA GLN A 270 37.62 2.28 -30.23
C GLN A 270 38.75 1.27 -30.11
N GLN A 271 38.71 0.36 -29.14
CA GLN A 271 39.66 -0.75 -29.02
C GLN A 271 39.57 -1.72 -30.19
N ILE A 272 38.37 -2.04 -30.67
CA ILE A 272 38.13 -2.88 -31.86
C ILE A 272 38.67 -2.20 -33.13
N VAL A 273 38.41 -0.91 -33.32
CA VAL A 273 38.93 -0.13 -34.45
C VAL A 273 40.46 -0.09 -34.45
N SER A 274 41.08 0.08 -33.27
CA SER A 274 42.54 0.13 -33.14
C SER A 274 43.23 -1.21 -33.44
N SER A 275 42.55 -2.33 -33.21
CA SER A 275 43.07 -3.67 -33.49
C SER A 275 42.94 -4.05 -34.97
N ILE A 276 42.00 -3.44 -35.70
CA ILE A 276 41.85 -3.62 -37.16
C ILE A 276 42.85 -2.76 -37.96
N ALA A 277 43.32 -1.65 -37.39
CA ALA A 277 44.16 -0.67 -38.08
C ALA A 277 45.68 -0.97 -38.11
N GLN A 278 46.16 -2.11 -37.60
CA GLN A 278 47.60 -2.43 -37.62
C GLN A 278 48.08 -2.95 -39.00
N PRO A 279 49.14 -2.36 -39.62
CA PRO A 279 49.72 -2.89 -40.85
C PRO A 279 50.64 -4.09 -40.57
N GLN A 280 50.37 -5.25 -41.17
CA GLN A 280 51.29 -6.38 -41.17
C GLN A 280 52.57 -6.02 -41.93
N LYS A 281 53.69 -5.86 -41.21
CA LYS A 281 55.04 -5.81 -41.77
C LYS A 281 55.90 -6.93 -41.18
N GLY A 282 56.35 -7.84 -42.03
CA GLY A 282 57.38 -8.82 -41.71
C GLY A 282 57.86 -9.50 -43.00
N ALA A 283 59.04 -9.13 -43.47
CA ALA A 283 59.69 -9.71 -44.64
C ALA A 283 60.74 -10.76 -44.23
N MET A 284 60.93 -11.81 -45.04
CA MET A 284 62.26 -12.37 -45.35
C MET A 284 62.22 -13.29 -46.58
N GLN A 285 63.11 -13.03 -47.53
CA GLN A 285 63.38 -13.79 -48.75
C GLN A 285 64.35 -14.96 -48.47
N LEU A 286 64.26 -16.08 -49.19
CA LEU A 286 65.17 -16.41 -50.31
C LEU A 286 64.91 -17.79 -50.96
N GLN A 287 65.16 -17.82 -52.29
CA GLN A 287 65.46 -18.93 -53.21
C GLN A 287 64.35 -19.52 -54.10
N GLN A 288 64.78 -19.82 -55.34
CA GLN A 288 64.04 -19.81 -56.60
C GLN A 288 63.69 -21.23 -57.11
N ALA A 289 62.52 -21.32 -57.77
CA ALA A 289 62.12 -22.10 -58.97
C ALA A 289 62.23 -23.66 -59.01
N PRO A 290 61.49 -24.40 -59.87
CA PRO A 290 60.58 -23.98 -60.95
C PRO A 290 59.18 -24.69 -61.03
N SER A 291 58.30 -24.07 -61.83
CA SER A 291 57.21 -24.56 -62.70
C SER A 291 56.65 -25.99 -62.56
N ALA A 292 55.31 -26.13 -62.42
CA ALA A 292 54.43 -26.80 -63.39
C ALA A 292 53.00 -27.02 -62.84
N THR A 293 52.03 -26.52 -63.60
CA THR A 293 50.69 -27.07 -63.95
C THR A 293 49.93 -28.05 -63.03
N GLN A 294 48.64 -27.68 -62.86
CA GLN A 294 47.42 -28.49 -63.00
C GLN A 294 46.77 -29.19 -61.78
N LYS A 295 45.45 -28.93 -61.69
CA LYS A 295 44.33 -29.72 -61.12
C LYS A 295 43.88 -29.43 -59.67
N ASN A 296 42.74 -28.73 -59.57
CA ASN A 296 41.67 -28.95 -58.59
C ASN A 296 40.94 -30.28 -58.92
N PRO A 297 40.04 -30.85 -58.06
CA PRO A 297 39.68 -30.52 -56.67
C PRO A 297 39.59 -31.76 -55.73
N ASP A 298 39.20 -31.49 -54.49
CA ASP A 298 38.54 -32.35 -53.48
C ASP A 298 39.33 -33.15 -52.43
N ASP A 299 38.82 -32.98 -51.21
CA ASP A 299 38.98 -33.72 -49.96
C ASP A 299 40.35 -33.76 -49.26
N ASN A 300 40.54 -32.83 -48.32
CA ASN A 300 40.81 -33.20 -46.93
C ASN A 300 40.58 -32.01 -45.98
N VAL A 301 39.50 -32.13 -45.20
CA VAL A 301 39.16 -31.29 -44.05
C VAL A 301 40.28 -31.39 -43.01
N ILE A 302 41.15 -30.39 -42.96
CA ILE A 302 41.97 -30.14 -41.77
C ILE A 302 41.09 -29.37 -40.79
N LYS A 303 40.71 -30.06 -39.72
CA LYS A 303 40.04 -29.52 -38.53
C LYS A 303 40.79 -28.29 -38.05
N PHE A 304 40.11 -27.14 -38.07
CA PHE A 304 40.52 -26.00 -37.25
C PHE A 304 40.41 -26.42 -35.78
N PRO A 305 41.39 -26.05 -34.94
CA PRO A 305 41.24 -26.25 -33.51
C PRO A 305 39.98 -25.52 -33.09
N GLU A 306 39.11 -26.25 -32.42
CA GLU A 306 37.92 -25.75 -31.75
C GLU A 306 38.36 -24.57 -30.87
N VAL A 307 38.16 -23.36 -31.40
CA VAL A 307 38.11 -22.17 -30.55
C VAL A 307 36.95 -22.50 -29.65
N LYS A 308 37.24 -22.89 -28.40
CA LYS A 308 36.24 -22.92 -27.34
C LYS A 308 35.63 -21.53 -27.35
N SER A 309 34.49 -21.41 -28.02
CA SER A 309 33.58 -20.30 -27.85
C SER A 309 33.42 -20.19 -26.35
N LEU A 310 33.93 -19.11 -25.77
CA LEU A 310 33.45 -18.65 -24.49
C LEU A 310 31.93 -18.67 -24.63
N ARG A 311 31.27 -19.62 -23.95
CA ARG A 311 29.83 -19.86 -24.06
C ARG A 311 29.15 -18.50 -24.06
N GLU A 312 28.42 -18.16 -25.12
CA GLU A 312 27.41 -17.12 -25.02
C GLU A 312 26.57 -17.52 -23.81
N ASN A 313 26.70 -16.78 -22.71
CA ASN A 313 25.88 -16.98 -21.53
C ASN A 313 24.44 -16.77 -22.01
N GLU A 314 23.71 -17.87 -22.23
CA GLU A 314 22.31 -17.85 -22.62
C GLU A 314 21.57 -16.92 -21.66
N ILE A 315 20.85 -15.94 -22.22
CA ILE A 315 20.03 -15.04 -21.42
C ILE A 315 19.07 -15.92 -20.60
N PRO A 316 19.05 -15.78 -19.26
CA PRO A 316 18.21 -16.58 -18.36
C PRO A 316 16.76 -16.63 -18.86
N LYS A 317 16.10 -17.78 -18.79
CA LYS A 317 14.69 -17.89 -19.21
C LYS A 317 13.74 -17.44 -18.12
N ASP A 318 14.13 -17.65 -16.87
CA ASP A 318 13.33 -17.39 -15.67
C ASP A 318 14.25 -17.14 -14.46
N CYS A 319 13.66 -16.99 -13.27
CA CYS A 319 14.40 -16.73 -12.04
C CYS A 319 15.13 -17.95 -11.48
N SER A 320 14.78 -19.17 -11.90
CA SER A 320 15.53 -20.37 -11.52
C SER A 320 16.88 -20.42 -12.24
N ASP A 321 16.93 -20.02 -13.52
CA ASP A 321 18.19 -19.89 -14.27
C ASP A 321 19.07 -18.78 -13.66
N ILE A 322 18.48 -17.68 -13.22
CA ILE A 322 19.17 -16.59 -12.51
C ILE A 322 19.87 -17.12 -11.25
N VAL A 323 19.17 -17.92 -10.43
CA VAL A 323 19.77 -18.55 -9.25
C VAL A 323 20.82 -19.59 -9.66
N GLY A 324 20.58 -20.36 -10.72
CA GLY A 324 21.56 -21.31 -11.29
C GLY A 324 22.85 -20.64 -11.77
N GLN A 325 22.79 -19.36 -12.14
CA GLN A 325 23.96 -18.52 -12.46
C GLN A 325 24.66 -17.95 -11.22
N GLY A 326 24.20 -18.27 -10.01
CA GLY A 326 24.81 -17.87 -8.75
C GLY A 326 24.28 -16.56 -8.17
N HIS A 327 23.22 -15.98 -8.73
CA HIS A 327 22.57 -14.81 -8.13
C HIS A 327 21.76 -15.22 -6.89
N THR A 328 21.87 -14.43 -5.82
CA THR A 328 21.25 -14.71 -4.51
C THR A 328 20.41 -13.57 -3.97
N MET A 329 20.25 -12.47 -4.72
CA MET A 329 19.50 -11.29 -4.28
C MET A 329 18.14 -11.17 -4.96
N ASN A 330 17.14 -10.76 -4.19
CA ASN A 330 15.84 -10.40 -4.74
C ASN A 330 15.97 -9.13 -5.58
N GLY A 331 15.29 -9.08 -6.72
CA GLY A 331 15.39 -7.90 -7.59
C GLY A 331 14.78 -8.10 -8.96
N VAL A 332 14.92 -7.07 -9.78
CA VAL A 332 14.46 -7.12 -11.18
C VAL A 332 15.61 -7.58 -12.06
N TYR A 333 15.35 -8.64 -12.82
CA TYR A 333 16.28 -9.25 -13.75
C TYR A 333 15.71 -9.25 -15.16
N LYS A 334 16.59 -9.39 -16.16
CA LYS A 334 16.18 -9.55 -17.55
C LYS A 334 16.21 -11.02 -17.93
N VAL A 335 15.09 -11.49 -18.45
CA VAL A 335 14.93 -12.86 -18.94
C VAL A 335 14.50 -12.86 -20.40
N LYS A 336 14.67 -13.99 -21.09
CA LYS A 336 14.20 -14.19 -22.46
C LYS A 336 13.26 -15.38 -22.52
N VAL A 337 11.97 -15.09 -22.60
CA VAL A 337 10.90 -16.10 -22.56
C VAL A 337 10.55 -16.54 -23.97
N ALA A 338 10.97 -17.72 -24.43
CA ALA A 338 10.61 -18.19 -25.76
C ALA A 338 9.10 -18.45 -25.89
N PRO A 339 8.41 -18.03 -26.98
CA PRO A 339 8.95 -17.50 -28.24
C PRO A 339 9.14 -15.97 -28.28
N ILE A 340 8.92 -15.27 -27.18
CA ILE A 340 9.10 -13.82 -27.07
C ILE A 340 10.60 -13.51 -27.10
N LEU A 341 11.07 -13.01 -28.25
CA LEU A 341 12.50 -12.76 -28.49
C LEU A 341 13.03 -11.52 -27.74
N ALA A 342 12.15 -10.62 -27.30
CA ALA A 342 12.53 -9.44 -26.53
C ALA A 342 12.88 -9.82 -25.09
N ALA A 343 13.91 -9.17 -24.55
CA ALA A 343 14.25 -9.32 -23.13
C ALA A 343 13.16 -8.67 -22.26
N THR A 344 12.60 -9.43 -21.33
CA THR A 344 11.52 -9.02 -20.42
C THR A 344 12.10 -8.79 -19.03
N GLU A 345 11.70 -7.69 -18.38
CA GLU A 345 12.03 -7.45 -16.98
C GLU A 345 11.07 -8.23 -16.07
N VAL A 346 11.62 -9.02 -15.15
CA VAL A 346 10.85 -9.83 -14.20
C VAL A 346 11.40 -9.64 -12.79
N TYR A 347 10.53 -9.69 -11.79
CA TYR A 347 10.95 -9.68 -10.40
C TYR A 347 11.24 -11.11 -9.93
N CYS A 348 12.47 -11.35 -9.49
CA CYS A 348 12.89 -12.61 -8.88
C CYS A 348 12.85 -12.50 -7.35
N SER A 349 12.04 -13.37 -6.73
CA SER A 349 12.11 -13.63 -5.28
C SER A 349 12.95 -14.89 -5.07
N ILE A 350 14.06 -14.77 -4.37
CA ILE A 350 14.98 -15.87 -4.06
C ILE A 350 14.78 -16.23 -2.59
N GLU A 351 14.21 -17.40 -2.36
CA GLU A 351 13.93 -17.92 -1.02
C GLU A 351 14.59 -19.29 -0.90
N ASP A 352 15.48 -19.45 0.09
CA ASP A 352 16.20 -20.70 0.36
C ASP A 352 16.91 -21.30 -0.88
N GLY A 353 17.47 -20.43 -1.72
CA GLY A 353 18.15 -20.83 -2.96
C GLY A 353 17.20 -21.29 -4.07
N VAL A 354 15.89 -21.03 -3.95
CA VAL A 354 14.90 -21.24 -5.01
C VAL A 354 14.53 -19.89 -5.62
N GLY A 355 14.70 -19.76 -6.93
CA GLY A 355 14.36 -18.56 -7.68
C GLY A 355 12.93 -18.58 -8.20
N PHE A 356 12.05 -17.82 -7.55
CA PHE A 356 10.66 -17.66 -7.96
C PHE A 356 10.49 -16.49 -8.93
N THR A 357 9.75 -16.70 -10.02
CA THR A 357 9.38 -15.65 -10.98
C THR A 357 8.03 -15.07 -10.61
N VAL A 358 7.99 -13.84 -10.08
CA VAL A 358 6.74 -13.19 -9.66
C VAL A 358 5.94 -12.75 -10.87
N ILE A 359 4.71 -13.22 -11.00
CA ILE A 359 3.80 -12.94 -12.14
C ILE A 359 2.72 -11.92 -11.81
N GLN A 360 2.40 -11.74 -10.54
CA GLN A 360 1.45 -10.74 -10.04
C GLN A 360 1.89 -10.26 -8.66
N ARG A 361 1.73 -8.97 -8.40
CA ARG A 361 1.91 -8.39 -7.06
C ARG A 361 0.86 -7.31 -6.78
N ARG A 362 0.23 -7.39 -5.60
CA ARG A 362 -0.59 -6.33 -4.98
C ARG A 362 0.00 -5.98 -3.61
N VAL A 363 0.11 -4.70 -3.28
CA VAL A 363 0.75 -4.23 -2.05
C VAL A 363 0.27 -2.86 -1.56
N ASP A 364 -0.22 -1.99 -2.44
CA ASP A 364 -0.51 -0.59 -2.10
C ASP A 364 -1.71 0.05 -2.82
N GLY A 365 -2.28 -0.62 -3.82
CA GLY A 365 -3.43 -0.13 -4.59
C GLY A 365 -3.13 1.02 -5.54
N LEU A 366 -1.85 1.34 -5.81
CA LEU A 366 -1.48 2.41 -6.74
C LEU A 366 -1.69 2.00 -8.21
N GLN A 367 -1.71 0.71 -8.51
CA GLN A 367 -1.98 0.21 -9.84
C GLN A 367 -3.45 -0.19 -9.96
N ASP A 368 -4.12 0.35 -10.98
CA ASP A 368 -5.48 -0.08 -11.33
C ASP A 368 -5.43 -1.43 -12.06
N PHE A 369 -6.19 -2.41 -11.55
CA PHE A 369 -6.36 -3.76 -12.11
C PHE A 369 -7.71 -3.93 -12.83
N GLY A 370 -8.59 -2.92 -12.83
CA GLY A 370 -9.84 -2.90 -13.60
C GLY A 370 -9.60 -2.71 -15.11
N ARG A 371 -8.71 -3.50 -15.70
CA ARG A 371 -8.17 -3.37 -17.06
C ARG A 371 -8.90 -4.24 -18.08
N GLY A 372 -8.79 -3.88 -19.35
CA GLY A 372 -9.39 -4.64 -20.46
C GLY A 372 -8.54 -5.85 -20.90
N TRP A 373 -9.08 -6.64 -21.84
CA TRP A 373 -8.44 -7.86 -22.34
C TRP A 373 -7.02 -7.62 -22.85
N LEU A 374 -6.83 -6.58 -23.66
CA LEU A 374 -5.54 -6.28 -24.29
C LEU A 374 -4.45 -5.92 -23.28
N GLU A 375 -4.83 -5.25 -22.19
CA GLU A 375 -3.90 -4.88 -21.11
C GLU A 375 -3.53 -6.13 -20.29
N TYR A 376 -4.49 -7.01 -19.97
CA TYR A 376 -4.18 -8.29 -19.30
C TYR A 376 -3.37 -9.24 -20.18
N LYS A 377 -3.56 -9.19 -21.50
CA LYS A 377 -2.78 -9.96 -22.47
C LYS A 377 -1.29 -9.62 -22.43
N TYR A 378 -0.95 -8.33 -22.51
CA TYR A 378 0.45 -7.87 -22.61
C TYR A 378 1.07 -7.46 -21.28
N GLY A 379 0.28 -7.36 -20.21
CA GLY A 379 0.74 -6.96 -18.90
C GLY A 379 0.67 -5.46 -18.67
N PHE A 380 0.65 -5.08 -17.39
CA PHE A 380 0.58 -3.69 -16.97
C PHE A 380 1.18 -3.52 -15.57
N GLY A 381 1.42 -2.26 -15.20
CA GLY A 381 1.99 -1.89 -13.92
C GLY A 381 3.50 -1.85 -13.93
N ASN A 382 4.09 -1.97 -12.74
CA ASN A 382 5.51 -1.78 -12.53
C ASN A 382 6.08 -2.96 -11.74
N VAL A 383 7.07 -3.66 -12.31
CA VAL A 383 7.74 -4.82 -11.69
C VAL A 383 8.40 -4.51 -10.33
N TYR A 384 8.67 -3.23 -10.04
CA TYR A 384 9.15 -2.76 -8.73
C TYR A 384 8.03 -2.52 -7.69
N GLY A 385 6.77 -2.52 -8.11
CA GLY A 385 5.58 -2.29 -7.29
C GLY A 385 4.47 -3.26 -7.66
N GLU A 386 3.25 -2.77 -7.88
CA GLU A 386 2.13 -3.60 -8.33
C GLU A 386 2.12 -3.80 -9.85
N PHE A 387 1.89 -5.03 -10.30
CA PHE A 387 1.85 -5.37 -11.71
C PHE A 387 1.11 -6.69 -11.98
N TRP A 388 0.72 -6.84 -13.24
CA TRP A 388 0.36 -8.11 -13.87
C TRP A 388 1.33 -8.37 -15.02
N MET A 389 1.99 -9.53 -15.03
CA MET A 389 3.04 -9.85 -15.99
C MET A 389 2.54 -9.92 -17.44
N GLY A 390 1.27 -10.23 -17.65
CA GLY A 390 0.68 -10.42 -18.98
C GLY A 390 0.48 -11.89 -19.31
N ASN A 391 -0.72 -12.22 -19.79
CA ASN A 391 -1.14 -13.60 -20.05
C ASN A 391 -0.27 -14.29 -21.10
N GLU A 392 0.24 -13.56 -22.11
CA GLU A 392 1.15 -14.12 -23.11
C GLU A 392 2.47 -14.59 -22.51
N ILE A 393 3.04 -13.80 -21.59
CA ILE A 393 4.30 -14.16 -20.93
C ILE A 393 4.06 -15.33 -19.96
N ILE A 394 2.97 -15.27 -19.19
CA ILE A 394 2.61 -16.36 -18.25
C ILE A 394 2.38 -17.67 -19.02
N ARG A 395 1.64 -17.64 -20.14
CA ARG A 395 1.46 -18.80 -21.04
C ARG A 395 2.80 -19.31 -21.54
N ALA A 396 3.65 -18.43 -22.05
CA ALA A 396 4.92 -18.82 -22.66
C ALA A 396 5.86 -19.50 -21.65
N LEU A 397 5.88 -19.03 -20.39
CA LEU A 397 6.61 -19.68 -19.31
C LEU A 397 6.01 -21.05 -18.95
N THR A 398 4.68 -21.15 -18.85
CA THR A 398 4.03 -22.33 -18.24
C THR A 398 3.56 -23.40 -19.22
N LYS A 399 3.77 -23.21 -20.53
CA LYS A 399 3.22 -24.09 -21.60
C LYS A 399 3.62 -25.56 -21.51
N ASP A 400 4.79 -25.86 -20.93
CA ASP A 400 5.38 -27.20 -20.87
C ASP A 400 5.05 -27.92 -19.55
N ASN A 401 4.22 -27.31 -18.68
CA ASN A 401 3.87 -27.80 -17.34
C ASN A 401 5.09 -27.99 -16.40
N ASP A 402 6.17 -27.25 -16.64
CA ASP A 402 7.39 -27.30 -15.83
C ASP A 402 7.34 -26.42 -14.56
N TYR A 403 6.19 -25.81 -14.26
CA TYR A 403 6.03 -24.87 -13.16
C TYR A 403 4.84 -25.20 -12.26
N GLY A 404 5.09 -25.07 -10.97
CA GLY A 404 4.06 -24.87 -9.96
C GLY A 404 3.84 -23.39 -9.67
N LEU A 405 2.74 -23.10 -8.97
CA LEU A 405 2.37 -21.75 -8.53
C LEU A 405 2.42 -21.68 -7.01
N ARG A 406 3.08 -20.64 -6.48
CA ARG A 406 2.95 -20.23 -5.09
C ARG A 406 2.26 -18.88 -5.00
N ILE A 407 1.28 -18.78 -4.10
CA ILE A 407 0.57 -17.56 -3.78
C ILE A 407 0.81 -17.26 -2.31
N ASP A 408 1.49 -16.15 -2.02
CA ASP A 408 1.65 -15.67 -0.66
C ASP A 408 0.61 -14.58 -0.38
N LEU A 409 -0.04 -14.67 0.78
CA LEU A 409 -1.21 -13.89 1.16
C LEU A 409 -0.96 -13.23 2.52
N TRP A 410 -1.09 -11.91 2.59
CA TRP A 410 -0.96 -11.14 3.83
C TRP A 410 -2.29 -10.48 4.18
N ASP A 411 -2.73 -10.70 5.41
CA ASP A 411 -3.91 -10.05 5.95
C ASP A 411 -3.55 -8.72 6.66
N TRP A 412 -4.57 -8.00 7.12
CA TRP A 412 -4.41 -6.73 7.83
C TRP A 412 -4.05 -6.91 9.30
N GLU A 413 -4.24 -8.11 9.85
CA GLU A 413 -3.86 -8.47 11.22
C GLU A 413 -2.38 -8.88 11.34
N GLY A 414 -1.66 -8.97 10.21
CA GLY A 414 -0.23 -9.26 10.15
C GLY A 414 0.08 -10.75 9.91
N ASN A 415 -0.92 -11.58 9.68
CA ASN A 415 -0.72 -12.98 9.34
C ASN A 415 -0.25 -13.13 7.90
N VAL A 416 0.59 -14.14 7.68
CA VAL A 416 1.11 -14.52 6.37
C VAL A 416 0.80 -15.98 6.15
N THR A 417 0.14 -16.27 5.03
CA THR A 417 -0.23 -17.63 4.62
C THR A 417 0.16 -17.86 3.18
N ASN A 418 0.19 -19.12 2.75
CA ASN A 418 0.48 -19.50 1.39
C ASN A 418 -0.49 -20.57 0.86
N ALA A 419 -0.67 -20.55 -0.45
CA ALA A 419 -1.26 -21.61 -1.25
C ALA A 419 -0.28 -21.97 -2.37
N GLU A 420 0.12 -23.22 -2.43
CA GLU A 420 0.98 -23.78 -3.47
C GLU A 420 0.19 -24.80 -4.29
N TYR A 421 0.46 -24.84 -5.59
CA TYR A 421 -0.10 -25.78 -6.55
C TYR A 421 1.08 -26.40 -7.30
N ASP A 422 1.18 -27.73 -7.27
CA ASP A 422 2.25 -28.44 -7.96
C ASP A 422 2.23 -28.16 -9.46
N VAL A 423 1.05 -28.12 -10.08
CA VAL A 423 0.93 -27.83 -11.53
C VAL A 423 0.22 -26.50 -11.69
N PHE A 424 0.80 -25.61 -12.49
CA PHE A 424 0.15 -24.40 -12.96
C PHE A 424 0.48 -24.14 -14.42
N SER A 425 -0.55 -24.07 -15.26
CA SER A 425 -0.41 -23.55 -16.61
C SER A 425 -1.63 -22.76 -17.07
N VAL A 426 -1.40 -21.90 -18.05
CA VAL A 426 -2.42 -21.07 -18.68
C VAL A 426 -2.49 -21.48 -20.13
N SER A 427 -3.68 -21.55 -20.74
CA SER A 427 -3.87 -21.89 -22.16
C SER A 427 -3.49 -20.75 -23.11
N ASN A 428 -3.46 -20.98 -24.42
CA ASN A 428 -3.23 -19.90 -25.40
C ASN A 428 -4.46 -18.97 -25.52
N GLU A 429 -4.35 -17.90 -26.31
CA GLU A 429 -5.45 -16.94 -26.51
C GLU A 429 -6.69 -17.58 -27.17
N GLU A 430 -6.52 -18.56 -28.06
CA GLU A 430 -7.63 -19.32 -28.66
C GLU A 430 -8.42 -20.10 -27.59
N GLY A 431 -7.70 -20.70 -26.64
CA GLY A 431 -8.24 -21.29 -25.42
C GLY A 431 -8.62 -20.25 -24.34
N ARG A 432 -8.64 -18.95 -24.68
CA ARG A 432 -8.99 -17.84 -23.78
C ARG A 432 -8.20 -17.83 -22.47
N TYR A 433 -6.92 -18.20 -22.53
CA TYR A 433 -6.05 -18.29 -21.35
C TYR A 433 -6.64 -19.12 -20.21
N ALA A 434 -7.34 -20.22 -20.51
CA ALA A 434 -7.92 -21.08 -19.48
C ALA A 434 -6.88 -21.58 -18.48
N LEU A 435 -7.23 -21.53 -17.20
CA LEU A 435 -6.40 -21.95 -16.08
C LEU A 435 -6.34 -23.47 -15.98
N HIS A 436 -5.17 -24.01 -15.66
CA HIS A 436 -4.98 -25.40 -15.26
C HIS A 436 -4.16 -25.42 -13.97
N VAL A 437 -4.77 -25.88 -12.87
CA VAL A 437 -4.14 -25.98 -11.55
C VAL A 437 -4.44 -27.31 -10.88
N SER A 438 -3.44 -27.92 -10.25
CA SER A 438 -3.65 -29.13 -9.44
C SER A 438 -2.53 -29.31 -8.41
N GLY A 439 -2.70 -30.28 -7.50
CA GLY A 439 -1.73 -30.58 -6.44
C GLY A 439 -1.66 -29.48 -5.38
N TYR A 440 -2.82 -29.00 -4.92
CA TYR A 440 -2.87 -27.98 -3.87
C TYR A 440 -2.22 -28.48 -2.57
N HIS A 441 -1.38 -27.63 -1.98
CA HIS A 441 -0.95 -27.72 -0.60
C HIS A 441 -0.70 -26.31 -0.04
N GLY A 442 -0.68 -26.16 1.29
CA GLY A 442 -0.46 -24.86 1.93
C GLY A 442 -1.33 -24.66 3.17
N ASN A 443 -1.30 -23.46 3.73
CA ASN A 443 -2.03 -23.12 4.96
C ASN A 443 -3.08 -22.01 4.77
N ALA A 444 -3.32 -21.55 3.54
CA ALA A 444 -4.35 -20.55 3.24
C ALA A 444 -5.76 -21.12 2.94
N GLY A 445 -5.89 -22.45 2.90
CA GLY A 445 -7.04 -23.11 2.28
C GLY A 445 -7.05 -22.96 0.75
N ASP A 446 -7.83 -23.79 0.07
CA ASP A 446 -7.88 -23.82 -1.39
C ASP A 446 -9.05 -22.98 -1.91
N SER A 447 -8.74 -21.82 -2.48
CA SER A 447 -9.72 -20.96 -3.16
C SER A 447 -9.46 -20.82 -4.67
N LEU A 448 -8.48 -21.54 -5.23
CA LEU A 448 -8.15 -21.45 -6.67
C LEU A 448 -8.56 -22.70 -7.45
N SER A 449 -8.60 -23.90 -6.86
CA SER A 449 -9.01 -25.11 -7.58
C SER A 449 -10.45 -25.03 -8.12
N TYR A 450 -11.32 -24.22 -7.49
CA TYR A 450 -12.65 -23.89 -8.03
C TYR A 450 -12.60 -23.23 -9.42
N HIS A 451 -11.49 -22.57 -9.73
CA HIS A 451 -11.26 -21.87 -10.98
C HIS A 451 -10.55 -22.74 -12.03
N ASP A 452 -10.21 -23.98 -11.70
CA ASP A 452 -9.57 -24.89 -12.65
C ASP A 452 -10.42 -25.10 -13.91
N GLY A 453 -9.78 -25.07 -15.07
CA GLY A 453 -10.43 -25.14 -16.38
C GLY A 453 -11.18 -23.87 -16.82
N MET A 454 -11.35 -22.86 -15.95
CA MET A 454 -12.08 -21.64 -16.30
C MET A 454 -11.28 -20.76 -17.24
N LYS A 455 -11.99 -20.11 -18.18
CA LYS A 455 -11.41 -19.15 -19.12
C LYS A 455 -11.18 -17.81 -18.43
N PHE A 456 -10.21 -17.05 -18.91
CA PHE A 456 -9.97 -15.70 -18.41
C PHE A 456 -11.06 -14.75 -18.93
N SER A 457 -11.59 -13.91 -18.05
CA SER A 457 -12.61 -12.90 -18.38
C SER A 457 -12.16 -11.52 -17.92
N THR A 458 -12.53 -10.50 -18.69
CA THR A 458 -12.30 -9.07 -18.38
C THR A 458 -13.59 -8.29 -18.60
N LYS A 459 -13.65 -7.05 -18.10
CA LYS A 459 -14.85 -6.19 -18.22
C LYS A 459 -15.37 -6.01 -19.66
N ASP A 460 -14.49 -6.17 -20.65
CA ASP A 460 -14.74 -6.01 -22.08
C ASP A 460 -14.80 -7.34 -22.85
N LEU A 461 -14.52 -8.48 -22.21
CA LEU A 461 -14.63 -9.81 -22.81
C LEU A 461 -15.09 -10.84 -21.78
N ASP A 462 -16.36 -11.23 -21.91
CA ASP A 462 -17.01 -12.21 -21.04
C ASP A 462 -16.76 -13.64 -21.53
N ASN A 463 -16.03 -14.44 -20.75
CA ASN A 463 -15.80 -15.86 -20.98
C ASN A 463 -16.15 -16.70 -19.73
N ASP A 464 -16.84 -16.11 -18.75
CA ASP A 464 -17.21 -16.83 -17.53
C ASP A 464 -18.48 -17.67 -17.75
N ILE A 465 -18.84 -18.49 -16.75
CA ILE A 465 -20.00 -19.39 -16.87
C ILE A 465 -21.27 -18.78 -16.24
N HIS A 466 -21.14 -17.62 -15.60
CA HIS A 466 -22.24 -16.94 -14.95
C HIS A 466 -23.12 -16.25 -16.01
N HIS A 467 -24.40 -16.03 -15.70
CA HIS A 467 -25.35 -15.39 -16.62
C HIS A 467 -25.16 -13.86 -16.76
N ARG A 468 -24.27 -13.29 -15.95
CA ARG A 468 -23.84 -11.89 -15.91
C ARG A 468 -22.32 -11.89 -15.95
N ASN A 469 -21.73 -10.82 -16.48
CA ASN A 469 -20.27 -10.69 -16.57
C ASN A 469 -19.64 -10.43 -15.18
N CYS A 470 -19.02 -11.46 -14.60
CA CYS A 470 -18.39 -11.40 -13.28
C CYS A 470 -17.24 -10.38 -13.25
N ALA A 471 -16.46 -10.29 -14.33
CA ALA A 471 -15.33 -9.36 -14.42
C ALA A 471 -15.77 -7.89 -14.43
N ALA A 472 -16.90 -7.59 -15.06
CA ALA A 472 -17.49 -6.25 -15.07
C ALA A 472 -18.07 -5.87 -13.69
N GLU A 473 -18.67 -6.81 -12.97
CA GLU A 473 -19.23 -6.58 -11.62
C GLU A 473 -18.14 -6.43 -10.55
N ASN A 474 -17.04 -7.19 -10.66
CA ASN A 474 -16.00 -7.26 -9.63
C ASN A 474 -14.72 -6.48 -9.97
N ASN A 475 -14.71 -5.76 -11.11
CA ASN A 475 -13.69 -4.79 -11.49
C ASN A 475 -12.24 -5.35 -11.51
N GLY A 476 -12.05 -6.47 -12.19
CA GLY A 476 -10.74 -7.11 -12.38
C GLY A 476 -10.81 -8.18 -13.46
N GLY A 477 -9.64 -8.57 -13.99
CA GLY A 477 -9.52 -9.71 -14.91
C GLY A 477 -9.15 -10.97 -14.14
N TRP A 478 -9.90 -12.06 -14.32
CA TRP A 478 -9.66 -13.32 -13.60
C TRP A 478 -10.25 -14.52 -14.34
N TRP A 479 -9.91 -15.72 -13.88
CA TRP A 479 -10.52 -16.98 -14.31
C TRP A 479 -11.87 -17.20 -13.63
N PHE A 480 -12.84 -16.32 -13.89
CA PHE A 480 -14.14 -16.38 -13.22
C PHE A 480 -14.94 -17.63 -13.62
N SER A 481 -15.61 -18.21 -12.62
CA SER A 481 -16.62 -19.26 -12.74
C SER A 481 -18.00 -18.64 -12.46
N ASP A 482 -18.70 -19.04 -11.38
CA ASP A 482 -20.03 -18.53 -10.99
C ASP A 482 -20.06 -17.86 -9.59
N CYS A 483 -19.30 -16.82 -9.25
CA CYS A 483 -18.25 -16.10 -9.99
C CYS A 483 -16.85 -16.49 -9.48
N TYR A 484 -16.61 -16.54 -8.17
CA TYR A 484 -15.28 -16.86 -7.63
C TYR A 484 -15.27 -17.28 -6.16
N TYR A 485 -14.22 -18.02 -5.79
CA TYR A 485 -13.74 -18.12 -4.40
C TYR A 485 -12.41 -17.38 -4.19
N SER A 486 -11.65 -17.12 -5.26
CA SER A 486 -10.50 -16.22 -5.23
C SER A 486 -10.63 -15.13 -6.29
N HIS A 487 -10.27 -13.91 -5.93
CA HIS A 487 -10.18 -12.80 -6.87
C HIS A 487 -9.02 -11.88 -6.48
N LEU A 488 -7.81 -12.25 -6.88
CA LEU A 488 -6.59 -11.54 -6.47
C LEU A 488 -6.32 -10.26 -7.28
N ASN A 489 -7.05 -10.09 -8.37
CA ASN A 489 -6.98 -8.94 -9.26
C ASN A 489 -8.07 -7.90 -9.01
N GLY A 490 -8.83 -8.02 -7.91
CA GLY A 490 -9.87 -7.06 -7.56
C GLY A 490 -9.33 -5.71 -7.10
N ARG A 491 -10.26 -4.82 -6.78
CA ARG A 491 -9.96 -3.49 -6.24
C ARG A 491 -9.23 -3.61 -4.91
N TYR A 492 -8.20 -2.79 -4.75
CA TYR A 492 -7.46 -2.74 -3.49
C TYR A 492 -8.27 -1.95 -2.45
N HIS A 493 -8.84 -2.66 -1.47
CA HIS A 493 -9.53 -2.04 -0.33
C HIS A 493 -8.70 -2.16 0.95
N VAL A 494 -8.86 -1.17 1.84
CA VAL A 494 -8.21 -1.16 3.15
C VAL A 494 -9.09 -1.88 4.17
N GLY A 495 -8.64 -3.02 4.68
CA GLY A 495 -9.29 -3.77 5.76
C GLY A 495 -10.56 -4.54 5.38
N TRP A 496 -11.38 -4.81 6.41
CA TRP A 496 -12.72 -5.40 6.25
C TRP A 496 -13.68 -4.38 5.65
N TYR A 497 -14.24 -4.64 4.48
CA TYR A 497 -15.09 -3.68 3.78
C TYR A 497 -16.58 -3.96 4.00
N ALA A 498 -17.01 -3.91 5.27
CA ALA A 498 -18.44 -4.00 5.64
C ALA A 498 -19.27 -2.77 5.21
N GLN A 499 -18.61 -1.66 4.87
CA GLN A 499 -19.26 -0.35 4.65
C GLN A 499 -19.16 0.14 3.19
N ALA A 500 -18.69 -0.70 2.27
CA ALA A 500 -18.68 -0.33 0.86
C ALA A 500 -20.12 -0.05 0.41
N LYS A 501 -20.38 1.19 -0.01
CA LYS A 501 -21.63 1.60 -0.70
C LYS A 501 -21.86 0.84 -2.03
N TYR A 502 -20.98 -0.09 -2.38
CA TYR A 502 -20.98 -0.89 -3.58
C TYR A 502 -21.59 -2.27 -3.25
N THR A 503 -22.43 -2.76 -4.15
CA THR A 503 -23.21 -3.98 -3.97
C THR A 503 -22.41 -5.28 -4.14
N PHE A 504 -21.16 -5.20 -4.62
CA PHE A 504 -20.36 -6.36 -5.05
C PHE A 504 -19.09 -6.52 -4.20
N ALA A 505 -18.64 -7.76 -4.01
CA ALA A 505 -17.44 -8.11 -3.26
C ALA A 505 -16.15 -7.91 -4.09
N ASP A 506 -15.96 -6.74 -4.67
CA ASP A 506 -14.93 -6.44 -5.68
C ASP A 506 -13.47 -6.37 -5.17
N GLY A 507 -13.18 -6.86 -3.95
CA GLY A 507 -11.87 -6.74 -3.31
C GLY A 507 -10.81 -7.76 -3.76
N ILE A 508 -9.64 -7.74 -3.09
CA ILE A 508 -8.60 -8.77 -3.24
C ILE A 508 -8.95 -9.95 -2.33
N VAL A 509 -9.65 -10.94 -2.85
CA VAL A 509 -10.32 -11.98 -2.05
C VAL A 509 -9.62 -13.33 -2.15
N TRP A 510 -9.50 -13.99 -1.00
CA TRP A 510 -9.22 -15.43 -0.88
C TRP A 510 -10.19 -16.01 0.15
N TYR A 511 -11.28 -16.63 -0.32
CA TYR A 511 -12.45 -16.94 0.49
C TYR A 511 -12.12 -17.78 1.72
N THR A 512 -11.33 -18.86 1.57
CA THR A 512 -11.03 -19.81 2.65
C THR A 512 -10.25 -19.22 3.82
N LEU A 513 -9.64 -18.04 3.68
CA LEU A 513 -8.90 -17.40 4.79
C LEU A 513 -9.80 -16.76 5.84
N LYS A 514 -10.96 -16.22 5.42
CA LYS A 514 -11.88 -15.47 6.28
C LYS A 514 -13.32 -15.93 6.16
N GLU A 515 -13.56 -16.98 5.37
CA GLU A 515 -14.89 -17.50 4.99
C GLU A 515 -15.83 -16.37 4.50
N SER A 516 -15.25 -15.41 3.78
CA SER A 516 -15.92 -14.17 3.42
C SER A 516 -15.33 -13.56 2.17
N GLU A 517 -16.19 -13.20 1.25
CA GLU A 517 -15.82 -12.40 0.09
C GLU A 517 -15.57 -10.94 0.48
N ARG A 518 -16.05 -10.48 1.66
CA ARG A 518 -15.97 -9.08 2.11
C ARG A 518 -14.69 -8.70 2.85
N TYR A 519 -13.67 -9.55 2.74
CA TYR A 519 -12.35 -9.25 3.27
C TYR A 519 -11.36 -9.06 2.13
N SER A 520 -10.80 -7.86 2.02
CA SER A 520 -9.74 -7.59 1.04
C SER A 520 -8.39 -7.78 1.70
N LEU A 521 -7.53 -8.59 1.10
CA LEU A 521 -6.16 -8.80 1.56
C LEU A 521 -5.33 -7.52 1.45
N ARG A 522 -4.31 -7.42 2.32
CA ARG A 522 -3.37 -6.30 2.36
C ARG A 522 -2.28 -6.43 1.30
N LYS A 523 -1.78 -7.64 1.09
CA LYS A 523 -0.76 -7.91 0.08
C LYS A 523 -1.02 -9.30 -0.49
N VAL A 524 -0.75 -9.46 -1.78
CA VAL A 524 -0.69 -10.79 -2.41
C VAL A 524 0.42 -10.80 -3.46
N GLU A 525 1.10 -11.93 -3.58
CA GLU A 525 2.07 -12.20 -4.63
C GLU A 525 1.82 -13.58 -5.22
N MET A 526 1.65 -13.65 -6.55
CA MET A 526 1.64 -14.90 -7.29
C MET A 526 3.01 -15.09 -7.95
N LYS A 527 3.64 -16.24 -7.75
CA LYS A 527 4.99 -16.50 -8.25
C LYS A 527 5.17 -17.95 -8.70
N LEU A 528 5.84 -18.12 -9.84
CA LEU A 528 6.12 -19.41 -10.44
C LEU A 528 7.35 -20.05 -9.80
N LYS A 529 7.27 -21.36 -9.58
CA LYS A 529 8.35 -22.20 -9.08
C LYS A 529 8.61 -23.31 -10.09
N LYS A 530 9.77 -23.28 -10.73
CA LYS A 530 10.16 -24.32 -11.69
C LYS A 530 10.41 -25.64 -10.96
N HIS A 531 9.94 -26.75 -11.54
CA HIS A 531 10.28 -28.08 -11.04
C HIS A 531 11.78 -28.35 -11.21
N LYS A 532 12.38 -29.04 -10.25
CA LYS A 532 13.72 -29.59 -10.41
C LYS A 532 13.58 -30.88 -11.22
N HIS A 533 14.17 -30.92 -12.41
CA HIS A 533 14.33 -32.15 -13.18
C HIS A 533 15.49 -33.00 -12.64
#